data_AF-A0A2K8PNS7-F1
#
_entry.id   AF-A0A2K8PNS7-F1
#
_cell.length_a   1.000
_cell.length_b   1.000
_cell.length_c   1.000
_cell.angle_alpha   90.00
_cell.angle_beta   90.00
_cell.angle_gamma   90.00
#
_symmetry.space_group_name_H-M   'P 1'
#
loop_
_entity.id
_entity.type
_entity.pdbx_description
1 polymer ?
#
loop_
_entity_poly.entity_id
_entity_poly.type
_entity_poly.pdbx_seq_one_letter_code
_entity_poly.pdbx_strand_id
1 'polypeptide(L)'
;MPRTSRYARDVAVVAFAQSDHLRRTDELSEVEMVMPVLHEVLAATGLKAGEIGFTCSGSSDYLAGRAFSFTMTLDGVGAWPPISESHVEMDGAWALYEAWVKIQTGEADTALVYSYGKSSPGSVRDVLTRQLDPYYLAPLWPDSVALAALQARALIDAGETDEAALGAIAARSRAAAEDNPHAQLRGDVPRGEYQVAPLRTGDCPPIGDGVAAVVLAAGDTARRLCGRPAWITGIDHRIEAHGLGLRDLTDSPSTRLAAERAGLFEAPVDTAELHAPFSSQEVVLRKALGLAEGDAVAVNPSGGALAANPVMAAGLIRIGEAAARIHRGASDRAVAHATSGPCLQQNLVAVLEGDPA
;
A
#
# COMPACT_ATOMS: atom_id res chain seq x y z
N MET A 1 18.78 -14.18 20.70
CA MET A 1 19.88 -14.32 19.73
C MET A 1 19.83 -13.13 18.78
N PRO A 2 20.95 -12.52 18.40
CA PRO A 2 20.93 -11.49 17.36
C PRO A 2 20.38 -12.10 16.06
N ARG A 3 19.43 -11.42 15.42
CA ARG A 3 18.87 -11.82 14.12
C ARG A 3 20.02 -11.84 13.12
N THR A 4 20.21 -12.94 12.40
CA THR A 4 21.06 -12.93 11.20
C THR A 4 20.29 -12.18 10.12
N SER A 5 20.65 -10.91 9.89
CA SER A 5 20.02 -10.09 8.86
C SER A 5 20.23 -10.72 7.47
N ARG A 6 19.16 -10.76 6.67
CA ARG A 6 19.23 -11.12 5.24
C ARG A 6 19.94 -10.05 4.41
N TYR A 7 20.13 -8.89 5.01
CA TYR A 7 20.54 -7.68 4.34
C TYR A 7 21.85 -7.14 4.93
N ALA A 8 22.53 -6.28 4.17
CA ALA A 8 23.78 -5.68 4.61
C ALA A 8 23.61 -4.79 5.86
N ARG A 9 22.40 -4.27 6.06
CA ARG A 9 22.02 -3.36 7.14
C ARG A 9 20.60 -3.70 7.59
N ASP A 10 20.36 -3.64 8.89
CA ASP A 10 19.00 -3.72 9.44
C ASP A 10 18.31 -2.37 9.29
N VAL A 11 17.13 -2.37 8.68
CA VAL A 11 16.33 -1.16 8.45
C VAL A 11 14.94 -1.36 9.02
N ALA A 12 14.41 -0.35 9.69
CA ALA A 12 13.07 -0.38 10.27
C ALA A 12 12.26 0.83 9.85
N VAL A 13 10.93 0.64 9.81
CA VAL A 13 9.97 1.74 9.90
C VAL A 13 9.92 2.21 11.36
N VAL A 14 10.27 3.47 11.60
CA VAL A 14 10.32 4.06 12.95
C VAL A 14 9.20 5.04 13.24
N ALA A 15 8.57 5.58 12.20
CA ALA A 15 7.37 6.39 12.31
C ALA A 15 6.50 6.19 11.07
N PHE A 16 5.20 6.34 11.27
CA PHE A 16 4.17 6.33 10.24
C PHE A 16 3.09 7.32 10.62
N ALA A 17 2.59 8.08 9.64
CA ALA A 17 1.40 8.89 9.75
C ALA A 17 0.62 8.85 8.42
N GLN A 18 -0.66 9.15 8.49
CA GLN A 18 -1.53 9.27 7.33
C GLN A 18 -2.58 10.34 7.57
N SER A 19 -3.13 10.90 6.49
CA SER A 19 -4.25 11.84 6.61
C SER A 19 -5.57 11.09 6.80
N ASP A 20 -6.62 11.81 7.20
CA ASP A 20 -7.98 11.33 7.04
C ASP A 20 -8.30 11.15 5.55
N HIS A 21 -8.93 10.04 5.20
CA HIS A 21 -9.29 9.75 3.83
C HIS A 21 -10.66 10.34 3.51
N LEU A 22 -10.68 11.28 2.58
CA LEU A 22 -11.87 12.04 2.24
C LEU A 22 -12.30 11.77 0.81
N ARG A 23 -13.61 11.81 0.54
CA ARG A 23 -14.13 11.62 -0.82
C ARG A 23 -13.58 12.66 -1.81
N ARG A 24 -13.34 13.88 -1.32
CA ARG A 24 -12.80 15.03 -2.06
C ARG A 24 -12.06 15.95 -1.10
N THR A 25 -11.01 16.60 -1.61
CA THR A 25 -10.24 17.66 -0.94
C THR A 25 -10.06 18.86 -1.88
N ASP A 26 -11.16 19.33 -2.49
CA ASP A 26 -11.11 20.32 -3.58
C ASP A 26 -10.43 21.64 -3.15
N GLU A 27 -10.54 21.99 -1.87
CA GLU A 27 -9.99 23.23 -1.29
C GLU A 27 -8.51 23.13 -0.89
N LEU A 28 -7.91 21.93 -0.92
CA LEU A 28 -6.53 21.71 -0.51
C LEU A 28 -5.65 21.42 -1.72
N SER A 29 -4.51 22.11 -1.79
CA SER A 29 -3.40 21.68 -2.65
C SER A 29 -2.77 20.39 -2.13
N GLU A 30 -2.04 19.68 -2.99
CA GLU A 30 -1.27 18.49 -2.63
C GLU A 30 -0.25 18.81 -1.52
N VAL A 31 0.33 20.01 -1.53
CA VAL A 31 1.25 20.50 -0.49
C VAL A 31 0.53 20.60 0.86
N GLU A 32 -0.65 21.21 0.90
CA GLU A 32 -1.45 21.38 2.12
C GLU A 32 -1.95 20.04 2.67
N MET A 33 -2.15 19.04 1.80
CA MET A 33 -2.45 17.67 2.23
C MET A 33 -1.23 16.98 2.84
N VAL A 34 -0.05 17.16 2.24
CA VAL A 34 1.18 16.45 2.62
C VAL A 34 1.79 17.01 3.91
N MET A 35 1.82 18.34 4.04
CA MET A 35 2.48 19.05 5.15
C MET A 35 2.12 18.55 6.55
N PRO A 36 0.84 18.40 6.93
CA PRO A 36 0.46 17.91 8.26
C PRO A 36 1.04 16.53 8.56
N VAL A 37 1.02 15.63 7.57
CA VAL A 37 1.48 14.24 7.73
C VAL A 37 3.01 14.17 7.86
N LEU A 38 3.74 15.01 7.10
CA LEU A 38 5.20 15.12 7.25
C LEU A 38 5.58 15.65 8.63
N HIS A 39 4.88 16.68 9.11
CA HIS A 39 5.11 17.22 10.45
C HIS A 39 4.85 16.18 11.54
N GLU A 40 3.83 15.33 11.38
CA GLU A 40 3.52 14.28 12.34
C GLU A 40 4.64 13.24 12.45
N VAL A 41 5.16 12.72 11.33
CA VAL A 41 6.25 11.72 11.37
C VAL A 41 7.58 12.32 11.85
N LEU A 42 7.86 13.58 11.50
CA LEU A 42 9.05 14.28 12.00
C LEU A 42 8.94 14.55 13.50
N ALA A 43 7.77 14.96 13.98
CA ALA A 43 7.51 15.16 15.41
C ALA A 43 7.62 13.84 16.20
N ALA A 44 7.11 12.74 15.64
CA ALA A 44 7.18 11.41 16.26
C ALA A 44 8.62 10.90 16.41
N THR A 45 9.52 11.26 15.49
CA THR A 45 10.93 10.87 15.53
C THR A 45 11.83 11.89 16.23
N GLY A 46 11.39 13.14 16.37
CA GLY A 46 12.21 14.26 16.83
C GLY A 46 13.25 14.72 15.81
N LEU A 47 13.24 14.18 14.58
CA LEU A 47 14.14 14.59 13.52
C LEU A 47 13.67 15.91 12.90
N LYS A 48 14.64 16.74 12.52
CA LYS A 48 14.42 17.89 11.64
C LYS A 48 14.54 17.45 10.19
N ALA A 49 13.89 18.17 9.27
CA ALA A 49 13.96 17.89 7.85
C ALA A 49 15.41 17.79 7.31
N GLY A 50 16.31 18.66 7.79
CA GLY A 50 17.74 18.62 7.41
C GLY A 50 18.57 17.47 7.99
N GLU A 51 17.98 16.63 8.86
CA GLU A 51 18.63 15.43 9.43
C GLU A 51 18.22 14.14 8.70
N ILE A 52 17.32 14.26 7.72
CA ILE A 52 16.93 13.16 6.83
C ILE A 52 17.99 12.97 5.75
N GLY A 53 18.57 11.77 5.67
CA GLY A 53 19.62 11.46 4.69
C GLY A 53 19.11 11.29 3.26
N PHE A 54 17.86 10.88 3.09
CA PHE A 54 17.24 10.69 1.77
C PHE A 54 15.72 10.92 1.84
N THR A 55 15.17 11.61 0.86
CA THR A 55 13.72 11.75 0.71
C THR A 55 13.27 11.02 -0.53
N CYS A 56 12.17 10.26 -0.45
CA CYS A 56 11.60 9.61 -1.61
C CYS A 56 10.09 9.77 -1.65
N SER A 57 9.55 10.14 -2.80
CA SER A 57 8.13 10.40 -2.97
C SER A 57 7.49 9.43 -3.97
N GLY A 58 6.27 8.97 -3.68
CA GLY A 58 5.44 8.19 -4.59
C GLY A 58 4.20 8.98 -5.00
N SER A 59 3.95 9.16 -6.29
CA SER A 59 2.72 9.82 -6.76
C SER A 59 2.45 9.54 -8.24
N SER A 60 1.36 10.11 -8.77
CA SER A 60 1.24 10.24 -10.23
C SER A 60 0.53 11.52 -10.66
N ASP A 61 1.11 12.17 -11.67
CA ASP A 61 0.59 13.39 -12.30
C ASP A 61 -0.79 13.16 -12.95
N TYR A 62 -1.06 11.94 -13.42
CA TYR A 62 -2.32 11.61 -14.08
C TYR A 62 -3.54 11.71 -13.16
N LEU A 63 -3.36 11.49 -11.86
CA LEU A 63 -4.47 11.57 -10.88
C LEU A 63 -4.86 13.03 -10.59
N ALA A 64 -3.86 13.88 -10.40
CA ALA A 64 -4.07 15.31 -10.18
C ALA A 64 -4.46 16.07 -11.47
N GLY A 65 -4.20 15.47 -12.65
CA GLY A 65 -4.45 16.10 -13.95
C GLY A 65 -3.53 17.31 -14.21
N ARG A 66 -2.37 17.35 -13.54
CA ARG A 66 -1.39 18.43 -13.60
C ARG A 66 -0.02 17.85 -13.87
N ALA A 67 0.71 18.43 -14.83
CA ALA A 67 2.08 18.03 -15.09
C ALA A 67 3.00 18.53 -13.96
N PHE A 68 4.00 17.72 -13.62
CA PHE A 68 5.00 18.00 -12.58
C PHE A 68 4.39 18.25 -11.20
N SER A 69 3.27 17.61 -10.87
CA SER A 69 2.59 17.79 -9.59
C SER A 69 3.49 17.44 -8.40
N PHE A 70 4.36 16.45 -8.56
CA PHE A 70 5.35 16.07 -7.54
C PHE A 70 6.31 17.22 -7.19
N THR A 71 6.70 18.06 -8.16
CA THR A 71 7.64 19.18 -7.91
C THR A 71 7.05 20.21 -6.96
N MET A 72 5.73 20.43 -7.02
CA MET A 72 5.04 21.32 -6.08
C MET A 72 5.07 20.75 -4.66
N THR A 73 4.97 19.43 -4.49
CA THR A 73 5.00 18.82 -3.14
C THR A 73 6.35 18.92 -2.45
N LEU A 74 7.44 19.18 -3.18
CA LEU A 74 8.75 19.46 -2.60
C LEU A 74 8.75 20.71 -1.73
N ASP A 75 7.88 21.68 -2.00
CA ASP A 75 7.70 22.85 -1.13
C ASP A 75 7.27 22.43 0.30
N GLY A 76 6.57 21.31 0.42
CA GLY A 76 6.16 20.75 1.72
C GLY A 76 7.28 20.01 2.46
N VAL A 77 8.27 19.48 1.76
CA VAL A 77 9.45 18.86 2.39
C VAL A 77 10.46 19.93 2.81
N GLY A 78 10.53 21.02 2.05
CA GLY A 78 11.48 22.09 2.23
C GLY A 78 12.78 21.86 1.44
N ALA A 79 13.21 22.88 0.69
CA ALA A 79 14.38 22.81 -0.17
C ALA A 79 15.72 23.16 0.53
N TRP A 80 15.70 23.54 1.80
CA TRP A 80 16.89 23.97 2.55
C TRP A 80 16.97 23.34 3.97
N PRO A 81 18.12 22.77 4.37
CA PRO A 81 19.34 22.55 3.57
C PRO A 81 19.08 21.64 2.36
N PRO A 82 19.97 21.63 1.33
CA PRO A 82 19.73 20.83 0.13
C PRO A 82 19.51 19.37 0.49
N ILE A 83 18.38 18.82 0.03
CA ILE A 83 18.01 17.42 0.24
C ILE A 83 18.34 16.59 -1.00
N SER A 84 18.60 15.30 -0.80
CA SER A 84 18.57 14.32 -1.89
C SER A 84 17.16 13.77 -1.98
N GLU A 85 16.44 14.15 -3.03
CA GLU A 85 15.09 13.66 -3.28
C GLU A 85 15.04 12.81 -4.56
N SER A 86 14.21 11.76 -4.53
CA SER A 86 13.88 10.95 -5.69
C SER A 86 12.38 10.75 -5.78
N HIS A 87 11.85 10.84 -6.99
CA HIS A 87 10.44 10.64 -7.28
C HIS A 87 10.20 9.32 -8.02
N VAL A 88 9.35 8.47 -7.46
CA VAL A 88 8.84 7.26 -8.11
C VAL A 88 7.41 7.53 -8.58
N GLU A 89 7.17 7.45 -9.89
CA GLU A 89 5.84 7.57 -10.50
C GLU A 89 5.00 6.28 -10.26
N MET A 90 4.84 5.90 -8.99
CA MET A 90 4.10 4.72 -8.50
C MET A 90 3.62 4.96 -7.06
N ASP A 91 2.98 3.93 -6.49
CA ASP A 91 2.60 3.94 -5.09
C ASP A 91 3.81 4.08 -4.15
N GLY A 92 3.61 4.78 -3.04
CA GLY A 92 4.64 5.04 -2.03
C GLY A 92 5.32 3.79 -1.47
N ALA A 93 4.73 2.60 -1.62
CA ALA A 93 5.42 1.34 -1.32
C ALA A 93 6.68 1.11 -2.18
N TRP A 94 6.69 1.52 -3.45
CA TRP A 94 7.87 1.45 -4.31
C TRP A 94 8.88 2.56 -3.99
N ALA A 95 8.41 3.75 -3.62
CA ALA A 95 9.27 4.80 -3.05
C ALA A 95 9.96 4.33 -1.76
N LEU A 96 9.24 3.59 -0.92
CA LEU A 96 9.80 2.94 0.28
C LEU A 96 10.87 1.92 -0.10
N TYR A 97 10.62 1.08 -1.12
CA TYR A 97 11.61 0.12 -1.60
C TYR A 97 12.89 0.82 -2.09
N GLU A 98 12.78 1.90 -2.85
CA GLU A 98 13.93 2.68 -3.30
C GLU A 98 14.70 3.29 -2.12
N ALA A 99 14.00 3.92 -1.18
CA ALA A 99 14.60 4.47 0.04
C ALA A 99 15.28 3.39 0.89
N TRP A 100 14.68 2.20 0.97
CA TRP A 100 15.26 1.04 1.62
C TRP A 100 16.56 0.62 0.91
N VAL A 101 16.57 0.48 -0.42
CA VAL A 101 17.78 0.20 -1.20
C VAL A 101 18.87 1.26 -0.96
N LYS A 102 18.51 2.55 -0.94
CA LYS A 102 19.44 3.64 -0.67
C LYS A 102 20.10 3.53 0.71
N ILE A 103 19.34 3.13 1.72
CA ILE A 103 19.91 2.85 3.05
C ILE A 103 20.84 1.63 3.00
N GLN A 104 20.44 0.57 2.27
CA GLN A 104 21.26 -0.64 2.10
C GLN A 104 22.64 -0.35 1.47
N THR A 105 22.78 0.65 0.60
CA THR A 105 24.09 1.01 0.01
C THR A 105 25.04 1.69 1.00
N GLY A 106 24.53 2.15 2.16
CA GLY A 106 25.32 2.91 3.12
C GLY A 106 25.37 4.42 2.85
N GLU A 107 24.68 4.91 1.82
CA GLU A 107 24.67 6.34 1.46
C GLU A 107 23.72 7.18 2.32
N ALA A 108 22.76 6.54 3.01
CA ALA A 108 21.87 7.20 3.96
C ALA A 108 21.62 6.29 5.17
N ASP A 109 21.37 6.90 6.34
CA ASP A 109 20.99 6.19 7.57
C ASP A 109 19.52 6.37 7.95
N THR A 110 18.90 7.42 7.41
CA THR A 110 17.49 7.78 7.60
C THR A 110 16.90 8.13 6.25
N ALA A 111 15.63 7.80 6.05
CA ALA A 111 14.89 8.24 4.89
C ALA A 111 13.46 8.65 5.24
N LEU A 112 12.99 9.76 4.68
CA LEU A 112 11.59 10.18 4.71
C LEU A 112 10.95 9.70 3.41
N VAL A 113 9.91 8.88 3.54
CA VAL A 113 9.12 8.42 2.41
C VAL A 113 7.72 8.96 2.54
N TYR A 114 7.18 9.57 1.49
CA TYR A 114 5.81 10.05 1.51
C TYR A 114 5.12 9.78 0.17
N SER A 115 3.81 9.66 0.22
CA SER A 115 3.00 9.58 -0.99
C SER A 115 1.62 10.17 -0.79
N TYR A 116 1.00 10.54 -1.89
CA TYR A 116 -0.34 11.09 -1.89
C TYR A 116 -1.13 10.56 -3.08
N GLY A 117 -2.42 10.39 -2.86
CA GLY A 117 -3.39 10.13 -3.91
C GLY A 117 -4.43 11.23 -3.90
N LYS A 118 -4.47 12.07 -4.93
CA LYS A 118 -5.56 13.02 -5.17
C LYS A 118 -6.44 12.46 -6.29
N SER A 119 -7.27 11.49 -5.93
CA SER A 119 -8.07 10.69 -6.88
C SER A 119 -9.39 11.36 -7.24
N SER A 120 -9.84 12.35 -6.45
CA SER A 120 -11.12 13.03 -6.61
C SER A 120 -11.27 14.00 -7.80
N PRO A 121 -10.21 14.63 -8.36
CA PRO A 121 -10.36 15.63 -9.44
C PRO A 121 -10.87 15.06 -10.76
N GLY A 122 -10.65 13.76 -11.02
CA GLY A 122 -10.94 13.12 -12.30
C GLY A 122 -11.57 11.74 -12.18
N SER A 123 -11.88 11.15 -13.34
CA SER A 123 -12.35 9.77 -13.42
C SER A 123 -11.16 8.82 -13.26
N VAL A 124 -10.98 8.27 -12.05
CA VAL A 124 -9.96 7.23 -11.80
C VAL A 124 -10.11 6.07 -12.79
N ARG A 125 -11.36 5.70 -13.12
CA ARG A 125 -11.66 4.66 -14.10
C ARG A 125 -11.01 4.94 -15.46
N ASP A 126 -11.19 6.15 -15.99
CA ASP A 126 -10.62 6.54 -17.29
C ASP A 126 -9.11 6.75 -17.24
N VAL A 127 -8.61 7.31 -16.13
CA VAL A 127 -7.17 7.50 -15.92
C VAL A 127 -6.44 6.16 -15.92
N LEU A 128 -6.95 5.18 -15.16
CA LEU A 128 -6.28 3.89 -15.02
C LEU A 128 -6.32 3.06 -16.31
N THR A 129 -7.28 3.29 -17.23
CA THR A 129 -7.29 2.70 -18.58
C THR A 129 -6.05 3.07 -19.40
N ARG A 130 -5.40 4.21 -19.10
CA ARG A 130 -4.17 4.64 -19.78
C ARG A 130 -2.94 3.80 -19.43
N GLN A 131 -3.02 2.95 -18.41
CA GLN A 131 -1.95 2.02 -18.07
C GLN A 131 -1.93 0.78 -18.95
N LEU A 132 -2.96 0.56 -19.78
CA LEU A 132 -3.07 -0.60 -20.64
C LEU A 132 -2.18 -0.48 -21.88
N ASP A 133 -1.91 -1.62 -22.50
CA ASP A 133 -1.08 -1.64 -23.70
C ASP A 133 -1.75 -0.82 -24.82
N PRO A 134 -1.00 0.04 -25.52
CA PRO A 134 -1.59 1.00 -26.45
C PRO A 134 -2.12 0.37 -27.75
N TYR A 135 -1.83 -0.91 -28.01
CA TYR A 135 -2.07 -1.54 -29.30
C TYR A 135 -3.31 -2.45 -29.30
N TYR A 136 -3.56 -3.15 -28.19
CA TYR A 136 -4.58 -4.18 -28.10
C TYR A 136 -5.65 -3.84 -27.07
N LEU A 137 -5.28 -3.53 -25.82
CA LEU A 137 -6.25 -3.32 -24.74
C LEU A 137 -6.72 -1.86 -24.64
N ALA A 138 -5.83 -0.87 -24.71
CA ALA A 138 -6.22 0.54 -24.56
C ALA A 138 -7.26 1.00 -25.60
N PRO A 139 -7.22 0.57 -26.89
CA PRO A 139 -8.27 0.92 -27.86
C PRO A 139 -9.66 0.37 -27.52
N LEU A 140 -9.75 -0.69 -26.72
CA LEU A 140 -11.02 -1.27 -26.24
C LEU A 140 -11.58 -0.53 -25.02
N TRP A 141 -10.74 0.26 -24.35
CA TRP A 141 -11.07 1.08 -23.19
C TRP A 141 -11.75 0.36 -21.99
N PRO A 142 -11.30 -0.84 -21.57
CA PRO A 142 -11.86 -1.45 -20.38
C PRO A 142 -11.42 -0.68 -19.13
N ASP A 143 -12.38 -0.24 -18.31
CA ASP A 143 -12.07 0.43 -17.04
C ASP A 143 -11.53 -0.54 -15.98
N SER A 144 -10.93 0.00 -14.91
CA SER A 144 -10.34 -0.80 -13.83
C SER A 144 -11.33 -1.74 -13.12
N VAL A 145 -12.61 -1.36 -13.05
CA VAL A 145 -13.66 -2.18 -12.42
C VAL A 145 -14.08 -3.32 -13.35
N ALA A 146 -14.15 -3.08 -14.66
CA ALA A 146 -14.41 -4.12 -15.65
C ALA A 146 -13.30 -5.17 -15.68
N LEU A 147 -12.03 -4.74 -15.59
CA LEU A 147 -10.91 -5.67 -15.49
C LEU A 147 -10.94 -6.50 -14.20
N ALA A 148 -11.22 -5.86 -13.06
CA ALA A 148 -11.40 -6.56 -11.80
C ALA A 148 -12.62 -7.52 -11.81
N ALA A 149 -13.69 -7.17 -12.54
CA ALA A 149 -14.86 -8.01 -12.70
C ALA A 149 -14.56 -9.26 -13.55
N LEU A 150 -13.69 -9.16 -14.57
CA LEU A 150 -13.18 -10.32 -15.29
C LEU A 150 -12.38 -11.25 -14.38
N GLN A 151 -11.53 -10.69 -13.51
CA GLN A 151 -10.80 -11.46 -12.49
C GLN A 151 -11.76 -12.14 -11.49
N ALA A 152 -12.77 -11.41 -11.01
CA ALA A 152 -13.79 -11.98 -10.12
C ALA A 152 -14.60 -13.08 -10.79
N ARG A 153 -15.00 -12.91 -12.05
CA ARG A 153 -15.69 -13.93 -12.84
C ARG A 153 -14.83 -15.19 -13.00
N ALA A 154 -13.55 -15.04 -13.32
CA ALA A 154 -12.64 -16.17 -13.44
C ALA A 154 -12.55 -16.99 -12.14
N LEU A 155 -12.48 -16.33 -10.98
CA LEU A 155 -12.47 -17.00 -9.67
C LEU A 155 -13.78 -17.75 -9.37
N ILE A 156 -14.93 -17.15 -9.70
CA ILE A 156 -16.24 -17.79 -9.53
C ILE A 156 -16.37 -19.01 -10.44
N ASP A 157 -15.99 -18.87 -11.71
CA ASP A 157 -16.08 -19.96 -12.68
C ASP A 157 -15.12 -21.12 -12.34
N ALA A 158 -14.00 -20.82 -11.69
CA ALA A 158 -13.07 -21.81 -11.12
C ALA A 158 -13.56 -22.44 -9.81
N GLY A 159 -14.64 -21.93 -9.21
CA GLY A 159 -15.18 -22.39 -7.93
C GLY A 159 -14.33 -21.99 -6.72
N GLU A 160 -13.47 -20.99 -6.86
CA GLU A 160 -12.62 -20.50 -5.75
C GLU A 160 -13.33 -19.51 -4.84
N THR A 161 -14.42 -18.90 -5.31
CA THR A 161 -15.24 -17.96 -4.53
C THR A 161 -16.65 -17.87 -5.12
N ASP A 162 -17.53 -17.14 -4.44
CA ASP A 162 -18.85 -16.75 -4.93
C ASP A 162 -19.19 -15.31 -4.51
N GLU A 163 -20.27 -14.73 -5.03
CA GLU A 163 -20.68 -13.37 -4.68
C GLU A 163 -20.95 -13.18 -3.18
N ALA A 164 -21.37 -14.23 -2.46
CA ALA A 164 -21.64 -14.13 -1.03
C ALA A 164 -20.33 -14.02 -0.23
N ALA A 165 -19.31 -14.79 -0.59
CA ALA A 165 -17.97 -14.73 -0.02
C ALA A 165 -17.30 -13.37 -0.30
N LEU A 166 -17.43 -12.85 -1.53
CA LEU A 166 -16.96 -11.50 -1.88
C LEU A 166 -17.63 -10.42 -1.02
N GLY A 167 -18.96 -10.50 -0.85
CA GLY A 167 -19.70 -9.60 0.04
C GLY A 167 -19.27 -9.73 1.52
N ALA A 168 -18.90 -10.92 1.98
CA ALA A 168 -18.40 -11.14 3.33
C ALA A 168 -17.01 -10.50 3.56
N ILE A 169 -16.12 -10.52 2.56
CA ILE A 169 -14.83 -9.80 2.58
C ILE A 169 -15.05 -8.30 2.73
N ALA A 170 -15.98 -7.75 1.95
CA ALA A 170 -16.33 -6.33 2.05
C ALA A 170 -16.88 -5.98 3.44
N ALA A 171 -17.81 -6.79 3.96
CA ALA A 171 -18.39 -6.58 5.29
C ALA A 171 -17.35 -6.61 6.41
N ARG A 172 -16.41 -7.59 6.35
CA ARG A 172 -15.31 -7.68 7.33
C ARG A 172 -14.38 -6.48 7.25
N SER A 173 -14.03 -6.04 6.04
CA SER A 173 -13.20 -4.83 5.83
C SER A 173 -13.87 -3.58 6.42
N ARG A 174 -15.20 -3.45 6.25
CA ARG A 174 -15.95 -2.32 6.78
C ARG A 174 -16.07 -2.35 8.30
N ALA A 175 -16.26 -3.51 8.90
CA ALA A 175 -16.27 -3.68 10.35
C ALA A 175 -14.90 -3.36 10.97
N ALA A 176 -13.80 -3.81 10.34
CA ALA A 176 -12.44 -3.49 10.78
C ALA A 176 -12.11 -1.98 10.67
N ALA A 177 -12.74 -1.28 9.73
CA ALA A 177 -12.57 0.16 9.55
C ALA A 177 -13.18 1.01 10.66
N GLU A 178 -14.06 0.45 11.51
CA GLU A 178 -14.74 1.20 12.58
C GLU A 178 -13.74 1.81 13.58
N ASP A 179 -12.71 1.02 13.91
CA ASP A 179 -11.63 1.40 14.83
C ASP A 179 -10.51 2.21 14.15
N ASN A 180 -10.58 2.42 12.83
CA ASN A 180 -9.59 3.20 12.09
C ASN A 180 -10.06 4.67 11.98
N PRO A 181 -9.43 5.62 12.69
CA PRO A 181 -9.82 7.03 12.65
C PRO A 181 -9.65 7.67 11.27
N HIS A 182 -8.82 7.10 10.40
CA HIS A 182 -8.55 7.63 9.06
C HIS A 182 -9.40 6.98 7.96
N ALA A 183 -10.19 5.93 8.27
CA ALA A 183 -10.99 5.25 7.24
C ALA A 183 -12.09 6.15 6.66
N GLN A 184 -12.23 6.15 5.33
CA GLN A 184 -13.25 6.91 4.61
C GLN A 184 -14.65 6.29 4.74
N LEU A 185 -14.73 4.96 4.70
CA LEU A 185 -15.99 4.21 4.77
C LEU A 185 -16.01 3.30 6.00
N ARG A 186 -17.06 3.43 6.83
CA ARG A 186 -17.34 2.66 8.06
C ARG A 186 -18.82 2.22 8.12
N GLY A 187 -19.17 1.30 9.02
CA GLY A 187 -20.55 0.81 9.18
C GLY A 187 -21.00 -0.32 8.24
N ASP A 188 -22.20 -0.23 7.67
CA ASP A 188 -22.78 -1.30 6.86
C ASP A 188 -22.29 -1.27 5.41
N VAL A 189 -22.09 -2.45 4.82
CA VAL A 189 -21.80 -2.57 3.38
C VAL A 189 -23.11 -2.66 2.59
N PRO A 190 -23.37 -1.75 1.65
CA PRO A 190 -24.55 -1.84 0.83
C PRO A 190 -24.44 -3.09 -0.06
N ARG A 191 -25.46 -3.97 0.00
CA ARG A 191 -25.56 -5.11 -0.93
C ARG A 191 -25.56 -4.65 -2.40
N GLY A 192 -26.00 -3.41 -2.66
CA GLY A 192 -25.73 -2.64 -3.88
C GLY A 192 -26.20 -3.24 -5.21
N GLU A 193 -26.27 -2.39 -6.22
CA GLU A 193 -26.35 -2.82 -7.62
C GLU A 193 -24.97 -3.27 -8.11
N TYR A 194 -24.94 -4.01 -9.22
CA TYR A 194 -23.68 -4.30 -9.89
C TYR A 194 -23.06 -3.01 -10.42
N GLN A 195 -21.79 -2.79 -10.10
CA GLN A 195 -20.99 -1.78 -10.79
C GLN A 195 -20.57 -2.32 -12.16
N VAL A 196 -20.03 -3.54 -12.17
CA VAL A 196 -19.83 -4.39 -13.34
C VAL A 196 -19.94 -5.83 -12.85
N ALA A 197 -20.89 -6.61 -13.36
CA ALA A 197 -21.10 -7.97 -12.86
C ALA A 197 -19.81 -8.83 -12.98
N PRO A 198 -19.40 -9.56 -11.92
CA PRO A 198 -20.14 -9.85 -10.69
C PRO A 198 -19.90 -8.86 -9.53
N LEU A 199 -19.09 -7.81 -9.70
CA LEU A 199 -18.75 -6.87 -8.63
C LEU A 199 -19.88 -5.89 -8.33
N ARG A 200 -20.22 -5.76 -7.05
CA ARG A 200 -21.19 -4.81 -6.51
C ARG A 200 -20.48 -3.62 -5.89
N THR A 201 -21.22 -2.59 -5.49
CA THR A 201 -20.64 -1.39 -4.86
C THR A 201 -19.74 -1.71 -3.68
N GLY A 202 -20.11 -2.68 -2.83
CA GLY A 202 -19.29 -3.09 -1.68
C GLY A 202 -17.97 -3.77 -2.04
N ASP A 203 -17.87 -4.35 -3.24
CA ASP A 203 -16.67 -5.03 -3.72
C ASP A 203 -15.64 -4.08 -4.34
N CYS A 204 -16.01 -2.82 -4.52
CA CYS A 204 -15.19 -1.78 -5.15
C CYS A 204 -14.60 -0.83 -4.10
N PRO A 205 -13.40 -0.28 -4.35
CA PRO A 205 -12.80 0.67 -3.43
C PRO A 205 -13.52 2.03 -3.51
N PRO A 206 -13.60 2.80 -2.41
CA PRO A 206 -13.99 4.19 -2.52
C PRO A 206 -12.96 4.97 -3.36
N ILE A 207 -13.45 5.98 -4.08
CA ILE A 207 -12.58 7.02 -4.62
C ILE A 207 -12.34 8.02 -3.49
N GLY A 208 -11.08 8.29 -3.17
CA GLY A 208 -10.72 9.18 -2.09
C GLY A 208 -9.37 9.82 -2.27
N ASP A 209 -9.20 10.91 -1.56
CA ASP A 209 -7.94 11.62 -1.43
C ASP A 209 -7.29 11.27 -0.09
N GLY A 210 -5.97 11.17 -0.07
CA GLY A 210 -5.23 10.89 1.15
C GLY A 210 -3.72 10.90 0.97
N VAL A 211 -3.01 10.93 2.10
CA VAL A 211 -1.56 11.00 2.19
C VAL A 211 -1.06 9.96 3.19
N ALA A 212 0.11 9.39 2.94
CA ALA A 212 0.86 8.62 3.91
C ALA A 212 2.33 9.04 3.93
N ALA A 213 2.95 8.97 5.10
CA ALA A 213 4.38 9.12 5.24
C ALA A 213 4.95 8.12 6.24
N VAL A 214 6.17 7.67 5.99
CA VAL A 214 6.96 6.86 6.92
C VAL A 214 8.37 7.41 7.03
N VAL A 215 9.01 7.14 8.16
CA VAL A 215 10.46 7.32 8.33
C VAL A 215 11.11 5.96 8.44
N LEU A 216 12.11 5.72 7.60
CA LEU A 216 13.01 4.58 7.69
C LEU A 216 14.29 4.97 8.43
N ALA A 217 14.85 4.05 9.22
CA ALA A 217 16.15 4.25 9.85
C ALA A 217 16.94 2.93 9.94
N ALA A 218 18.26 3.05 9.88
CA ALA A 218 19.19 1.92 9.96
C ALA A 218 19.67 1.64 11.41
N GLY A 219 19.75 0.36 11.77
CA GLY A 219 20.44 -0.15 12.95
C GLY A 219 20.14 0.62 14.25
N ASP A 220 21.20 1.08 14.92
CA ASP A 220 21.07 1.81 16.19
C ASP A 220 20.27 3.10 16.07
N THR A 221 20.26 3.75 14.90
CA THR A 221 19.42 4.94 14.67
C THR A 221 17.95 4.59 14.81
N ALA A 222 17.52 3.43 14.31
CA ALA A 222 16.13 3.01 14.47
C ALA A 222 15.73 2.83 15.94
N ARG A 223 16.59 2.17 16.74
CA ARG A 223 16.37 1.94 18.17
C ARG A 223 16.37 3.24 18.99
N ARG A 224 17.10 4.28 18.55
CA ARG A 224 17.07 5.60 19.19
C ARG A 224 15.78 6.36 18.90
N LEU A 225 15.23 6.22 17.68
CA LEU A 225 14.07 6.99 17.22
C LEU A 225 12.73 6.36 17.60
N CYS A 226 12.67 5.04 17.76
CA CYS A 226 11.45 4.32 18.11
C CYS A 226 11.74 3.24 19.15
N GLY A 227 10.92 3.18 20.20
CA GLY A 227 11.09 2.22 21.30
C GLY A 227 10.85 0.76 20.88
N ARG A 228 10.00 0.53 19.87
CA ARG A 228 9.76 -0.78 19.28
C ARG A 228 9.68 -0.65 17.74
N PRO A 229 10.83 -0.51 17.05
CA PRO A 229 10.85 -0.35 15.60
C PRO A 229 10.23 -1.55 14.88
N ALA A 230 9.61 -1.31 13.73
CA ALA A 230 9.13 -2.38 12.85
C ALA A 230 10.22 -2.69 11.81
N TRP A 231 11.03 -3.71 12.10
CA TRP A 231 12.14 -4.12 11.24
C TRP A 231 11.63 -4.69 9.93
N ILE A 232 12.17 -4.23 8.80
CA ILE A 232 11.92 -4.80 7.47
C ILE A 232 12.84 -6.00 7.32
N THR A 233 12.29 -7.18 7.58
CA THR A 233 13.03 -8.45 7.65
C THR A 233 13.05 -9.18 6.32
N GLY A 234 12.10 -8.84 5.46
CA GLY A 234 12.06 -9.21 4.06
C GLY A 234 11.25 -8.19 3.27
N ILE A 235 11.70 -7.86 2.07
CA ILE A 235 10.99 -7.05 1.10
C ILE A 235 11.42 -7.47 -0.31
N ASP A 236 10.45 -7.68 -1.19
CA ASP A 236 10.69 -8.02 -2.60
C ASP A 236 9.49 -7.56 -3.43
N HIS A 237 9.73 -7.18 -4.69
CA HIS A 237 8.67 -6.85 -5.63
C HIS A 237 8.86 -7.59 -6.95
N ARG A 238 7.73 -7.98 -7.55
CA ARG A 238 7.67 -8.77 -8.79
C ARG A 238 6.61 -8.19 -9.72
N ILE A 239 6.76 -8.46 -11.00
CA ILE A 239 5.85 -8.03 -12.05
C ILE A 239 5.48 -9.23 -12.92
N GLU A 240 4.20 -9.29 -13.31
CA GLU A 240 3.66 -10.26 -14.25
C GLU A 240 3.60 -9.70 -15.67
N ALA A 241 3.33 -10.59 -16.62
CA ALA A 241 3.12 -10.20 -18.00
C ALA A 241 2.06 -9.09 -18.12
N HIS A 242 2.37 -8.07 -18.91
CA HIS A 242 1.50 -6.91 -19.05
C HIS A 242 0.13 -7.26 -19.65
N GLY A 243 0.11 -8.13 -20.68
CA GLY A 243 -1.12 -8.57 -21.34
C GLY A 243 -1.96 -9.49 -20.45
N LEU A 244 -3.22 -9.14 -20.24
CA LEU A 244 -4.17 -9.93 -19.43
C LEU A 244 -4.36 -11.36 -19.96
N GLY A 245 -4.40 -11.55 -21.29
CA GLY A 245 -4.59 -12.86 -21.90
C GLY A 245 -3.40 -13.82 -21.74
N LEU A 246 -2.28 -13.36 -21.18
CA LEU A 246 -1.10 -14.19 -20.87
C LEU A 246 -1.06 -14.64 -19.41
N ARG A 247 -2.04 -14.21 -18.60
CA ARG A 247 -2.08 -14.45 -17.16
C ARG A 247 -3.25 -15.34 -16.80
N ASP A 248 -3.05 -16.19 -15.80
CA ASP A 248 -4.15 -16.78 -15.06
C ASP A 248 -4.65 -15.77 -14.04
N LEU A 249 -5.84 -15.21 -14.24
CA LEU A 249 -6.38 -14.17 -13.36
C LEU A 249 -6.80 -14.71 -11.98
N THR A 250 -6.88 -16.02 -11.81
CA THR A 250 -7.22 -16.65 -10.52
C THR A 250 -6.00 -16.76 -9.59
N ASP A 251 -4.79 -16.59 -10.10
CA ASP A 251 -3.53 -16.73 -9.36
C ASP A 251 -2.73 -15.42 -9.38
N SER A 252 -1.73 -15.33 -8.52
CA SER A 252 -0.71 -14.28 -8.60
C SER A 252 0.67 -14.86 -8.31
N PRO A 253 1.35 -15.38 -9.36
CA PRO A 253 2.71 -15.90 -9.25
C PRO A 253 3.70 -14.85 -8.74
N SER A 254 3.49 -13.57 -9.09
CA SER A 254 4.35 -12.48 -8.65
C SER A 254 4.26 -12.24 -7.14
N THR A 255 3.06 -12.21 -6.56
CA THR A 255 2.85 -12.10 -5.10
C THR A 255 3.48 -13.26 -4.35
N ARG A 256 3.26 -14.49 -4.82
CA ARG A 256 3.83 -15.69 -4.19
C ARG A 256 5.35 -15.71 -4.24
N LEU A 257 5.95 -15.35 -5.38
CA LEU A 257 7.41 -15.28 -5.50
C LEU A 257 8.00 -14.14 -4.66
N ALA A 258 7.34 -12.98 -4.61
CA ALA A 258 7.74 -11.89 -3.74
C ALA A 258 7.70 -12.30 -2.26
N ALA A 259 6.63 -12.98 -1.84
CA ALA A 259 6.50 -13.52 -0.49
C ALA A 259 7.58 -14.56 -0.14
N GLU A 260 7.90 -15.47 -1.06
CA GLU A 260 9.00 -16.42 -0.89
C GLU A 260 10.34 -15.70 -0.68
N ARG A 261 10.63 -14.69 -1.52
CA ARG A 261 11.89 -13.93 -1.45
C ARG A 261 11.97 -13.01 -0.25
N ALA A 262 10.84 -12.50 0.21
CA ALA A 262 10.70 -11.78 1.47
C ALA A 262 10.72 -12.71 2.70
N GLY A 263 10.84 -14.03 2.53
CA GLY A 263 10.89 -14.97 3.66
C GLY A 263 9.58 -15.08 4.44
N LEU A 264 8.44 -14.74 3.82
CA LEU A 264 7.13 -14.79 4.48
C LEU A 264 6.87 -16.16 5.11
N PHE A 265 7.14 -17.24 4.36
CA PHE A 265 6.82 -18.62 4.71
C PHE A 265 7.75 -19.25 5.77
N GLU A 266 8.72 -18.51 6.29
CA GLU A 266 9.70 -19.04 7.26
C GLU A 266 9.15 -19.10 8.69
N ALA A 267 8.09 -18.34 8.96
CA ALA A 267 7.37 -18.30 10.23
C ALA A 267 5.91 -17.90 9.97
N PRO A 268 4.98 -18.16 10.91
CA PRO A 268 3.64 -17.60 10.83
C PRO A 268 3.68 -16.07 10.97
N VAL A 269 2.70 -15.39 10.38
CA VAL A 269 2.38 -13.98 10.68
C VAL A 269 1.17 -13.94 11.61
N ASP A 270 0.99 -12.87 12.36
CA ASP A 270 -0.23 -12.62 13.14
C ASP A 270 -1.14 -11.55 12.49
N THR A 271 -0.58 -10.75 11.58
CA THR A 271 -1.27 -9.65 10.91
C THR A 271 -0.92 -9.64 9.43
N ALA A 272 -1.92 -9.38 8.58
CA ALA A 272 -1.73 -9.12 7.16
C ALA A 272 -2.44 -7.82 6.75
N GLU A 273 -1.71 -6.85 6.22
CA GLU A 273 -2.26 -5.63 5.61
C GLU A 273 -2.10 -5.74 4.09
N LEU A 274 -3.20 -6.05 3.40
CA LEU A 274 -3.25 -6.35 1.98
C LEU A 274 -3.83 -5.20 1.18
N HIS A 275 -3.07 -4.67 0.22
CA HIS A 275 -3.62 -3.80 -0.81
C HIS A 275 -4.44 -4.63 -1.81
N ALA A 276 -5.71 -4.82 -1.48
CA ALA A 276 -6.71 -5.47 -2.33
C ALA A 276 -7.81 -4.45 -2.67
N PRO A 277 -7.65 -3.63 -3.72
CA PRO A 277 -8.66 -2.66 -4.13
C PRO A 277 -10.05 -3.27 -4.35
N PHE A 278 -10.13 -4.53 -4.79
CA PHE A 278 -11.39 -5.24 -4.99
C PHE A 278 -11.48 -6.49 -4.10
N SER A 279 -12.68 -6.85 -3.64
CA SER A 279 -12.88 -8.01 -2.75
C SER A 279 -12.33 -9.32 -3.34
N SER A 280 -12.47 -9.50 -4.66
CA SER A 280 -11.94 -10.66 -5.40
C SER A 280 -10.41 -10.76 -5.34
N GLN A 281 -9.71 -9.64 -5.25
CA GLN A 281 -8.24 -9.64 -5.17
C GLN A 281 -7.75 -10.12 -3.82
N GLU A 282 -8.53 -9.94 -2.74
CA GLU A 282 -8.16 -10.50 -1.45
C GLU A 282 -8.16 -12.03 -1.49
N VAL A 283 -9.09 -12.65 -2.24
CA VAL A 283 -9.10 -14.12 -2.45
C VAL A 283 -7.78 -14.58 -3.07
N VAL A 284 -7.35 -13.93 -4.16
CA VAL A 284 -6.09 -14.23 -4.86
C VAL A 284 -4.89 -14.05 -3.94
N LEU A 285 -4.84 -12.92 -3.21
CA LEU A 285 -3.71 -12.60 -2.34
C LEU A 285 -3.63 -13.54 -1.14
N ARG A 286 -4.75 -13.87 -0.50
CA ARG A 286 -4.75 -14.83 0.61
C ARG A 286 -4.27 -16.21 0.17
N LYS A 287 -4.68 -16.66 -1.02
CA LYS A 287 -4.17 -17.89 -1.63
C LYS A 287 -2.66 -17.81 -1.89
N ALA A 288 -2.19 -16.75 -2.54
CA ALA A 288 -0.79 -16.58 -2.92
C ALA A 288 0.16 -16.41 -1.72
N LEU A 289 -0.32 -15.80 -0.63
CA LEU A 289 0.41 -15.54 0.61
C LEU A 289 0.25 -16.64 1.66
N GLY A 290 -0.53 -17.69 1.37
CA GLY A 290 -0.75 -18.80 2.30
C GLY A 290 -1.51 -18.40 3.57
N LEU A 291 -2.45 -17.46 3.47
CA LEU A 291 -3.27 -16.96 4.58
C LEU A 291 -4.62 -17.69 4.61
N ALA A 292 -4.65 -18.88 5.21
CA ALA A 292 -5.84 -19.75 5.15
C ALA A 292 -7.02 -19.20 5.97
N GLU A 293 -8.23 -19.65 5.65
CA GLU A 293 -9.40 -19.41 6.50
C GLU A 293 -9.29 -20.22 7.79
N GLY A 294 -9.34 -19.53 8.94
CA GLY A 294 -9.19 -20.12 10.26
C GLY A 294 -7.82 -19.93 10.90
N ASP A 295 -6.82 -19.45 10.15
CA ASP A 295 -5.58 -18.99 10.77
C ASP A 295 -5.86 -17.78 11.67
N ALA A 296 -5.16 -17.68 12.80
CA ALA A 296 -5.28 -16.56 13.73
C ALA A 296 -4.64 -15.25 13.18
N VAL A 297 -4.63 -15.06 11.86
CA VAL A 297 -4.11 -13.87 11.17
C VAL A 297 -5.21 -12.83 11.04
N ALA A 298 -4.98 -11.65 11.61
CA ALA A 298 -5.84 -10.50 11.37
C ALA A 298 -5.56 -9.93 9.97
N VAL A 299 -6.47 -10.17 9.01
CA VAL A 299 -6.37 -9.63 7.64
C VAL A 299 -7.10 -8.30 7.53
N ASN A 300 -6.38 -7.27 7.04
CA ASN A 300 -6.83 -5.89 6.90
C ASN A 300 -7.55 -5.33 8.13
N PRO A 301 -6.96 -5.43 9.34
CA PRO A 301 -7.56 -4.87 10.52
C PRO A 301 -7.60 -3.32 10.51
N SER A 302 -6.94 -2.65 9.57
CA SER A 302 -7.17 -1.22 9.25
C SER A 302 -8.43 -0.95 8.41
N GLY A 303 -9.10 -2.00 7.92
CA GLY A 303 -10.19 -1.96 6.94
C GLY A 303 -9.74 -2.04 5.48
N GLY A 304 -8.43 -2.00 5.21
CA GLY A 304 -7.86 -2.22 3.89
C GLY A 304 -8.30 -1.20 2.82
N ALA A 305 -8.05 -1.54 1.55
CA ALA A 305 -8.38 -0.66 0.43
C ALA A 305 -9.89 -0.53 0.17
N LEU A 306 -10.70 -1.47 0.65
CA LEU A 306 -12.16 -1.36 0.58
C LEU A 306 -12.71 -0.28 1.52
N ALA A 307 -11.95 0.17 2.52
CA ALA A 307 -12.34 1.26 3.43
C ALA A 307 -11.71 2.60 3.10
N ALA A 308 -10.49 2.60 2.57
CA ALA A 308 -9.79 3.79 2.10
C ALA A 308 -8.76 3.40 1.04
N ASN A 309 -8.84 4.00 -0.15
CA ASN A 309 -7.93 3.72 -1.26
C ASN A 309 -7.49 5.01 -1.97
N PRO A 310 -6.69 5.87 -1.31
CA PRO A 310 -5.98 6.92 -2.01
C PRO A 310 -4.98 6.27 -2.98
N VAL A 311 -5.24 6.37 -4.28
CA VAL A 311 -4.38 5.75 -5.29
C VAL A 311 -2.97 6.34 -5.19
N MET A 312 -1.93 5.51 -5.22
CA MET A 312 -0.52 5.84 -4.94
C MET A 312 -0.12 6.02 -3.47
N ALA A 313 -1.06 5.99 -2.52
CA ALA A 313 -0.73 5.91 -1.09
C ALA A 313 -1.22 4.63 -0.41
N ALA A 314 -2.19 3.94 -1.00
CA ALA A 314 -2.79 2.76 -0.42
C ALA A 314 -1.79 1.64 -0.08
N GLY A 315 -0.75 1.40 -0.90
CA GLY A 315 0.28 0.41 -0.60
C GLY A 315 1.18 0.83 0.55
N LEU A 316 1.65 2.07 0.56
CA LEU A 316 2.43 2.63 1.67
C LEU A 316 1.66 2.60 2.99
N ILE A 317 0.35 2.89 2.96
CA ILE A 317 -0.54 2.79 4.13
C ILE A 317 -0.56 1.38 4.68
N ARG A 318 -0.60 0.33 3.84
CA ARG A 318 -0.58 -1.06 4.33
C ARG A 318 0.72 -1.39 5.06
N ILE A 319 1.86 -0.90 4.58
CA ILE A 319 3.15 -1.05 5.26
C ILE A 319 3.15 -0.26 6.57
N GLY A 320 2.65 0.97 6.54
CA GLY A 320 2.53 1.85 7.70
C GLY A 320 1.62 1.30 8.81
N GLU A 321 0.44 0.78 8.47
CA GLU A 321 -0.49 0.16 9.41
C GLU A 321 0.09 -1.10 10.06
N ALA A 322 0.77 -1.93 9.27
CA ALA A 322 1.51 -3.08 9.80
C ALA A 322 2.61 -2.64 10.78
N ALA A 323 3.38 -1.61 10.43
CA ALA A 323 4.39 -1.03 11.32
C ALA A 323 3.78 -0.44 12.59
N ALA A 324 2.69 0.31 12.49
CA ALA A 324 2.01 0.94 13.62
C ALA A 324 1.44 -0.08 14.62
N ARG A 325 1.01 -1.25 14.14
CA ARG A 325 0.61 -2.37 15.02
C ARG A 325 1.80 -2.95 15.77
N ILE A 326 2.94 -3.09 15.12
CA ILE A 326 4.19 -3.54 15.77
C ILE A 326 4.65 -2.51 16.81
N HIS A 327 4.66 -1.21 16.45
CA HIS A 327 5.06 -0.12 17.35
C HIS A 327 4.27 -0.14 18.67
N ARG A 328 2.96 -0.39 18.61
CA ARG A 328 2.08 -0.47 19.79
C ARG A 328 1.96 -1.86 20.41
N GLY A 329 2.69 -2.84 19.90
CA GLY A 329 2.71 -4.22 20.38
C GLY A 329 1.43 -5.03 20.15
N ALA A 330 0.63 -4.64 19.16
CA ALA A 330 -0.55 -5.38 18.72
C ALA A 330 -0.24 -6.43 17.63
N SER A 331 1.02 -6.52 17.20
CA SER A 331 1.56 -7.49 16.25
C SER A 331 3.04 -7.71 16.56
N ASP A 332 3.50 -8.95 16.46
CA ASP A 332 4.91 -9.30 16.56
C ASP A 332 5.53 -9.51 15.18
N ARG A 333 4.75 -10.08 14.26
CA ARG A 333 5.14 -10.34 12.88
C ARG A 333 3.99 -10.11 11.90
N ALA A 334 4.17 -9.13 11.03
CA ALA A 334 3.18 -8.70 10.06
C ALA A 334 3.68 -8.87 8.62
N VAL A 335 2.75 -9.13 7.70
CA VAL A 335 2.98 -9.00 6.26
C VAL A 335 2.19 -7.81 5.72
N ALA A 336 2.84 -6.98 4.93
CA ALA A 336 2.21 -5.90 4.17
C ALA A 336 2.38 -6.16 2.68
N HIS A 337 1.34 -5.84 1.91
CA HIS A 337 1.31 -6.00 0.46
C HIS A 337 0.84 -4.72 -0.22
N ALA A 338 1.51 -4.37 -1.32
CA ALA A 338 1.14 -3.27 -2.21
C ALA A 338 1.00 -3.76 -3.65
N THR A 339 0.06 -3.19 -4.40
CA THR A 339 -0.18 -3.57 -5.80
C THR A 339 -0.27 -2.37 -6.75
N SER A 340 0.10 -2.60 -8.00
CA SER A 340 -0.06 -1.64 -9.10
C SER A 340 -0.41 -2.35 -10.41
N GLY A 341 -1.08 -1.63 -11.30
CA GLY A 341 -1.59 -2.16 -12.56
C GLY A 341 -2.83 -3.05 -12.42
N PRO A 342 -3.43 -3.46 -13.55
CA PRO A 342 -4.68 -4.21 -13.56
C PRO A 342 -4.49 -5.66 -13.09
N CYS A 343 -5.44 -6.14 -12.29
CA CYS A 343 -5.51 -7.53 -11.82
C CYS A 343 -4.20 -7.99 -11.16
N LEU A 344 -3.70 -7.23 -10.18
CA LEU A 344 -2.48 -7.56 -9.42
C LEU A 344 -1.25 -7.77 -10.34
N GLN A 345 -1.00 -6.87 -11.30
CA GLN A 345 0.10 -7.04 -12.24
C GLN A 345 1.47 -6.86 -11.58
N GLN A 346 1.61 -5.88 -10.70
CA GLN A 346 2.83 -5.59 -9.97
C GLN A 346 2.55 -5.73 -8.48
N ASN A 347 3.37 -6.49 -7.77
CA ASN A 347 3.14 -6.75 -6.36
C ASN A 347 4.44 -6.62 -5.59
N LEU A 348 4.36 -5.95 -4.44
CA LEU A 348 5.41 -5.82 -3.46
C LEU A 348 4.94 -6.47 -2.17
N VAL A 349 5.79 -7.29 -1.56
CA VAL A 349 5.54 -7.93 -0.27
C VAL A 349 6.64 -7.49 0.69
N ALA A 350 6.25 -7.01 1.87
CA ALA A 350 7.13 -6.65 2.96
C ALA A 350 6.76 -7.44 4.23
N VAL A 351 7.75 -8.05 4.88
CA VAL A 351 7.61 -8.76 6.15
C VAL A 351 8.25 -7.90 7.24
N LEU A 352 7.42 -7.48 8.19
CA LEU A 352 7.80 -6.60 9.29
C LEU A 352 7.78 -7.39 10.61
N GLU A 353 8.78 -7.16 11.46
CA GLU A 353 8.81 -7.77 12.79
C GLU A 353 9.25 -6.78 13.86
N GLY A 354 8.65 -6.91 15.05
CA GLY A 354 9.10 -6.20 16.23
C GLY A 354 10.38 -6.81 16.81
N ASP A 355 11.01 -6.11 17.76
CA ASP A 355 11.97 -6.76 18.62
C ASP A 355 11.29 -7.89 19.42
N PRO A 356 12.00 -9.02 19.67
CA PRO A 356 11.48 -10.09 20.51
C PRO A 356 11.11 -9.54 21.90
N ALA A 357 9.96 -9.98 22.42
CA ALA A 357 9.51 -9.65 23.78
C ALA A 357 10.46 -10.16 24.87
#